data_AF-A0A847FP09-F1
#
_entry.id   AF-A0A847FP09-F1
#
_cell.length_a   1.000
_cell.length_b   1.000
_cell.length_c   1.000
_cell.angle_alpha   90.00
_cell.angle_beta   90.00
_cell.angle_gamma   90.00
#
_symmetry.space_group_name_H-M   'P 1'
#
loop_
_entity.id
_entity.type
_entity.pdbx_description
1 polymer ?
#
loop_
_entity_poly.entity_id
_entity_poly.type
_entity_poly.pdbx_seq_one_letter_code
_entity_poly.pdbx_strand_id
1 'polypeptide(L)'
;IEAGDITLLDTFDMLPFANFLSLVPGVPRAQFKEILENAVSRVELVDGRFAQISGFSYTWDPAGTPQLLNDDGTVATPGTRVVDVVLDDGTVIVSGGAVVDGPPLNVATIDFLAQGGDQYPFRGAPYTTLGVTYQLALANYIEVGLSGLISAADYPWEGEGRIVQLP
;
A
#
# COMPACT_ATOMS: atom_id res chain seq x y z
N ILE A 1 -2.64 -0.86 19.54
CA ILE A 1 -2.36 -0.03 20.72
C ILE A 1 -3.69 0.18 21.45
N GLU A 2 -3.69 0.13 22.77
CA GLU A 2 -4.91 0.38 23.56
C GLU A 2 -5.35 1.85 23.40
N ALA A 3 -6.64 2.12 23.60
CA ALA A 3 -7.13 3.49 23.62
C ALA A 3 -6.48 4.27 24.78
N GLY A 4 -6.02 5.49 24.49
CA GLY A 4 -5.35 6.35 25.47
C GLY A 4 -4.42 7.36 24.82
N ASP A 5 -3.57 7.95 25.63
CA ASP A 5 -2.55 8.88 25.17
C ASP A 5 -1.56 8.17 24.24
N ILE A 6 -1.27 8.79 23.10
CA ILE A 6 -0.23 8.34 22.17
C ILE A 6 0.96 9.26 22.36
N THR A 7 2.10 8.67 22.68
CA THR A 7 3.38 9.37 22.84
C THR A 7 4.21 9.26 21.57
N LEU A 8 5.25 10.09 21.47
CA LEU A 8 6.24 9.96 20.41
C LEU A 8 6.93 8.59 20.44
N LEU A 9 7.16 8.02 21.64
CA LEU A 9 7.75 6.68 21.79
C LEU A 9 6.87 5.60 21.15
N ASP A 10 5.54 5.68 21.32
CA ASP A 10 4.61 4.72 20.71
C ASP A 10 4.76 4.69 19.19
N THR A 11 4.95 5.85 18.56
CA THR A 11 5.16 5.91 17.11
C THR A 11 6.52 5.31 16.68
N PHE A 12 7.55 5.36 17.52
CA PHE A 12 8.82 4.65 17.29
C PHE A 12 8.67 3.15 17.42
N ASP A 13 7.92 2.67 18.42
CA ASP A 13 7.66 1.25 18.62
C ASP A 13 6.83 0.66 17.45
N MET A 14 5.93 1.45 16.86
CA MET A 14 5.16 1.05 15.67
C MET A 14 6.01 1.00 14.39
N LEU A 15 6.90 1.99 14.20
CA LEU A 15 7.67 2.19 12.96
C LEU A 15 9.17 2.32 13.25
N PRO A 16 9.84 1.22 13.68
CA PRO A 16 11.16 1.28 14.33
C PRO A 16 12.36 1.38 13.37
N PHE A 17 12.18 1.08 12.09
CA PHE A 17 13.25 1.20 11.08
C PHE A 17 13.45 2.65 10.65
N ALA A 18 14.56 2.97 9.97
CA ALA A 18 14.85 4.31 9.50
C ALA A 18 14.35 4.55 8.06
N ASN A 19 13.09 4.18 7.77
CA ASN A 19 12.51 4.37 6.45
C ASN A 19 12.00 5.80 6.26
N PHE A 20 12.03 6.28 5.03
CA PHE A 20 11.57 7.61 4.67
C PHE A 20 10.36 7.58 3.74
N LEU A 21 9.45 8.52 3.96
CA LEU A 21 8.32 8.70 3.05
C LEU A 21 8.86 9.08 1.66
N SER A 22 8.38 8.42 0.62
CA SER A 22 8.91 8.52 -0.73
C SER A 22 7.78 8.60 -1.76
N LEU A 23 7.99 9.41 -2.79
CA LEU A 23 7.08 9.55 -3.92
C LEU A 23 7.66 8.88 -5.16
N VAL A 24 6.95 7.91 -5.71
CA VAL A 24 7.25 7.27 -6.99
C VAL A 24 6.30 7.83 -8.05
N PRO A 25 6.74 8.81 -8.87
CA PRO A 25 5.89 9.38 -9.91
C PRO A 25 5.74 8.45 -11.11
N GLY A 26 4.61 8.57 -11.82
CA GLY A 26 4.46 8.00 -13.16
C GLY A 26 4.41 6.47 -13.22
N VAL A 27 3.95 5.80 -12.17
CA VAL A 27 3.75 4.34 -12.14
C VAL A 27 2.64 3.95 -13.13
N PRO A 28 2.93 3.16 -14.19
CA PRO A 28 1.92 2.69 -15.12
C PRO A 28 0.85 1.85 -14.40
N ARG A 29 -0.40 1.94 -14.83
CA ARG A 29 -1.53 1.21 -14.21
C ARG A 29 -1.31 -0.31 -14.19
N ALA A 30 -0.67 -0.87 -15.22
CA ALA A 30 -0.30 -2.28 -15.26
C ALA A 30 0.70 -2.64 -14.15
N GLN A 31 1.74 -1.83 -13.96
CA GLN A 31 2.71 -2.01 -12.86
C GLN A 31 2.05 -1.79 -11.49
N PHE A 32 1.11 -0.85 -11.37
CA PHE A 32 0.34 -0.67 -10.15
C PHE A 32 -0.49 -1.91 -9.80
N LYS A 33 -1.12 -2.55 -10.80
CA LYS A 33 -1.77 -3.86 -10.60
C LYS A 33 -0.77 -4.91 -10.12
N GLU A 34 0.40 -5.03 -10.75
CA GLU A 34 1.45 -5.98 -10.31
C GLU A 34 1.90 -5.74 -8.87
N ILE A 35 1.97 -4.48 -8.43
CA ILE A 35 2.28 -4.13 -7.03
C ILE A 35 1.18 -4.67 -6.10
N LEU A 36 -0.09 -4.46 -6.43
CA LEU A 36 -1.22 -4.96 -5.63
C LEU A 36 -1.29 -6.49 -5.65
N GLU A 37 -1.01 -7.14 -6.78
CA GLU A 37 -0.92 -8.60 -6.89
C GLU A 37 0.19 -9.16 -6.00
N ASN A 38 1.35 -8.49 -5.89
CA ASN A 38 2.39 -8.88 -4.93
C ASN A 38 1.89 -8.73 -3.48
N ALA A 39 1.18 -7.63 -3.17
CA ALA A 39 0.67 -7.37 -1.83
C ALA A 39 -0.27 -8.48 -1.32
N VAL A 40 -1.04 -9.11 -2.22
CA VAL A 40 -1.94 -10.23 -1.86
C VAL A 40 -1.41 -11.61 -2.25
N SER A 41 -0.17 -11.73 -2.75
CA SER A 41 0.37 -12.99 -3.29
C SER A 41 0.64 -14.08 -2.24
N ARG A 42 0.94 -13.68 -1.00
CA ARG A 42 1.43 -14.57 0.07
C ARG A 42 0.79 -14.27 1.43
N VAL A 43 -0.44 -13.76 1.42
CA VAL A 43 -1.18 -13.36 2.63
C VAL A 43 -1.30 -14.49 3.65
N GLU A 44 -1.42 -15.73 3.17
CA GLU A 44 -1.52 -16.94 3.99
C GLU A 44 -0.21 -17.25 4.74
N LEU A 45 0.92 -16.68 4.29
CA LEU A 45 2.24 -16.87 4.87
C LEU A 45 2.65 -15.74 5.81
N VAL A 46 1.87 -14.65 5.86
CA VAL A 46 2.07 -13.52 6.79
C VAL A 46 3.50 -12.98 6.74
N ASP A 47 4.07 -12.86 5.54
CA ASP A 47 5.49 -12.55 5.33
C ASP A 47 5.79 -11.05 5.13
N GLY A 48 4.85 -10.17 5.49
CA GLY A 48 5.03 -8.72 5.51
C GLY A 48 4.59 -7.98 4.24
N ARG A 49 4.29 -8.68 3.15
CA ARG A 49 3.96 -8.03 1.86
C ARG A 49 2.62 -7.31 1.81
N PHE A 50 1.68 -7.67 2.67
CA PHE A 50 0.33 -7.14 2.63
C PHE A 50 0.32 -5.62 2.83
N ALA A 51 -0.19 -4.90 1.84
CA ALA A 51 -0.18 -3.44 1.82
C ALA A 51 -1.41 -2.87 2.53
N GLN A 52 -1.18 -1.98 3.50
CA GLN A 52 -2.19 -1.01 3.92
C GLN A 52 -2.27 0.11 2.87
N ILE A 53 -3.47 0.65 2.63
CA ILE A 53 -3.73 1.57 1.52
C ILE A 53 -4.51 2.83 1.92
N SER A 54 -4.41 3.86 1.08
CA SER A 54 -5.22 5.08 1.14
C SER A 54 -5.35 5.67 -0.26
N GLY A 55 -6.43 6.41 -0.52
CA GLY A 55 -6.68 7.07 -1.82
C GLY A 55 -7.41 6.19 -2.84
N PHE A 56 -7.69 4.93 -2.49
CA PHE A 56 -8.42 3.97 -3.32
C PHE A 56 -8.97 2.81 -2.49
N SER A 57 -9.84 2.03 -3.12
CA SER A 57 -10.30 0.74 -2.64
C SER A 57 -10.07 -0.35 -3.68
N TYR A 58 -9.92 -1.61 -3.24
CA TYR A 58 -9.84 -2.74 -4.14
C TYR A 58 -10.45 -4.03 -3.59
N THR A 59 -10.87 -4.90 -4.50
CA THR A 59 -11.31 -6.27 -4.23
C THR A 59 -10.25 -7.27 -4.69
N TRP A 60 -10.10 -8.37 -3.95
CA TRP A 60 -9.24 -9.47 -4.36
C TRP A 60 -9.83 -10.84 -4.05
N ASP A 61 -9.55 -11.82 -4.89
CA ASP A 61 -10.03 -13.19 -4.79
C ASP A 61 -8.88 -14.13 -4.37
N PRO A 62 -8.96 -14.78 -3.19
CA PRO A 62 -7.93 -15.72 -2.73
C PRO A 62 -7.81 -16.98 -3.60
N ALA A 63 -8.86 -17.35 -4.35
CA ALA A 63 -8.85 -18.45 -5.31
C ALA A 63 -8.07 -18.11 -6.59
N GLY A 64 -7.75 -16.83 -6.82
CA GLY A 64 -6.89 -16.39 -7.91
C GLY A 64 -5.44 -16.89 -7.78
N THR A 65 -4.76 -17.00 -8.92
CA THR A 65 -3.35 -17.39 -8.98
C THR A 65 -2.50 -16.34 -8.26
N PRO A 66 -1.69 -16.71 -7.25
CA PRO A 66 -0.77 -15.77 -6.61
C PRO A 66 0.37 -15.41 -7.55
N GLN A 67 0.74 -14.13 -7.59
CA GLN A 67 1.85 -13.66 -8.41
C GLN A 67 3.19 -14.21 -7.91
N LEU A 68 4.05 -14.63 -8.86
CA LEU A 68 5.46 -14.93 -8.60
C LEU A 68 6.34 -13.92 -9.33
N LEU A 69 7.34 -13.40 -8.64
CA LEU A 69 8.30 -12.45 -9.16
C LEU A 69 9.69 -13.09 -9.26
N ASN A 70 10.43 -12.74 -10.31
CA ASN A 70 11.86 -12.99 -10.39
C ASN A 70 12.61 -12.06 -9.41
N ASP A 71 13.89 -12.35 -9.18
CA ASP A 71 14.75 -11.55 -8.28
C ASP A 71 14.89 -10.08 -8.73
N ASP A 72 14.70 -9.79 -10.02
CA ASP A 72 14.74 -8.43 -10.59
C ASP A 72 13.39 -7.69 -10.51
N GLY A 73 12.36 -8.29 -9.89
CA GLY A 73 11.02 -7.72 -9.76
C GLY A 73 10.18 -7.80 -11.04
N THR A 74 10.61 -8.55 -12.06
CA THR A 74 9.76 -8.90 -13.21
C THR A 74 8.82 -10.06 -12.88
N VAL A 75 7.67 -10.10 -13.55
CA VAL A 75 6.65 -11.10 -13.31
C VAL A 75 7.02 -12.44 -13.94
N ALA A 76 7.25 -13.46 -13.10
CA ALA A 76 7.48 -14.84 -13.52
C ALA A 76 6.16 -15.60 -13.74
N THR A 77 5.17 -15.35 -12.88
CA THR A 77 3.80 -15.88 -12.99
C THR A 77 2.83 -14.74 -12.71
N PRO A 78 1.99 -14.33 -13.68
CA PRO A 78 1.00 -13.29 -13.47
C PRO A 78 0.02 -13.62 -12.37
N GLY A 79 -0.21 -12.67 -11.47
CA GLY A 79 -1.28 -12.75 -10.48
C GLY A 79 -2.66 -12.55 -11.10
N THR A 80 -3.65 -13.22 -10.53
CA THR A 80 -5.07 -13.00 -10.87
C THR A 80 -5.91 -12.79 -9.62
N ARG A 81 -5.31 -12.37 -8.51
CA ARG A 81 -6.02 -12.15 -7.26
C ARG A 81 -6.70 -10.79 -7.24
N VAL A 82 -6.13 -9.75 -7.84
CA VAL A 82 -6.73 -8.40 -7.85
C VAL A 82 -7.84 -8.33 -8.89
N VAL A 83 -9.07 -8.01 -8.45
CA VAL A 83 -10.27 -8.02 -9.30
C VAL A 83 -10.70 -6.60 -9.69
N ASP A 84 -11.00 -5.73 -8.74
CA ASP A 84 -11.38 -4.34 -9.02
C ASP A 84 -10.54 -3.37 -8.20
N VAL A 85 -10.17 -2.24 -8.79
CA VAL A 85 -9.42 -1.16 -8.12
C VAL A 85 -10.01 0.17 -8.55
N VAL A 86 -10.47 0.98 -7.60
CA VAL A 86 -11.13 2.27 -7.84
C VAL A 86 -10.55 3.33 -6.90
N LEU A 87 -10.07 4.45 -7.46
CA LEU A 87 -9.59 5.60 -6.68
C LEU A 87 -10.77 6.33 -6.02
N ASP A 88 -10.49 7.10 -4.97
CA ASP A 88 -11.54 7.83 -4.21
C ASP A 88 -12.31 8.85 -5.06
N ASP A 89 -11.72 9.33 -6.16
CA ASP A 89 -12.38 10.22 -7.13
C ASP A 89 -13.28 9.48 -8.15
N GLY A 90 -13.39 8.16 -8.03
CA GLY A 90 -14.17 7.29 -8.90
C GLY A 90 -13.40 6.76 -10.12
N THR A 91 -12.12 7.10 -10.29
CA THR A 91 -11.30 6.59 -11.39
C THR A 91 -11.08 5.09 -11.26
N VAL A 92 -11.54 4.33 -12.25
CA VAL A 92 -11.31 2.88 -12.32
C VAL A 92 -9.91 2.58 -12.87
N ILE A 93 -9.16 1.76 -12.14
CA ILE A 93 -7.80 1.33 -12.50
C ILE A 93 -7.77 -0.13 -12.96
N VAL A 94 -8.54 -0.99 -12.28
CA VAL A 94 -8.73 -2.40 -12.65
C VAL A 94 -10.23 -2.70 -12.58
N SER A 95 -10.76 -3.43 -13.56
CA SER A 95 -12.12 -3.93 -13.58
C SER A 95 -12.14 -5.39 -14.03
N GLY A 96 -12.73 -6.28 -13.21
CA GLY A 96 -12.80 -7.71 -13.50
C GLY A 96 -11.43 -8.36 -13.78
N GLY A 97 -10.38 -7.89 -13.10
CA GLY A 97 -9.00 -8.32 -13.27
C GLY A 97 -8.26 -7.71 -14.46
N ALA A 98 -8.93 -6.93 -15.32
CA ALA A 98 -8.31 -6.25 -16.45
C ALA A 98 -7.91 -4.80 -16.07
N VAL A 99 -6.72 -4.39 -16.47
CA VAL A 99 -6.27 -3.00 -16.30
C VAL A 99 -7.06 -2.10 -17.23
N VAL A 100 -7.58 -0.99 -16.70
CA VAL A 100 -8.28 0.04 -17.47
C VAL A 100 -7.27 1.08 -17.94
N ASP A 101 -7.22 1.34 -19.25
CA ASP A 101 -6.31 2.33 -19.84
C ASP A 101 -6.52 3.74 -19.25
N GLY A 102 -5.41 4.48 -19.13
CA GLY A 102 -5.43 5.86 -18.66
C GLY A 102 -4.06 6.35 -18.18
N PRO A 103 -4.00 7.55 -17.60
CA PRO A 103 -2.74 8.12 -17.13
C PRO A 103 -2.11 7.27 -16.01
N PRO A 104 -0.77 7.34 -15.87
CA PRO A 104 -0.06 6.70 -14.77
C PRO A 104 -0.39 7.36 -13.43
N LEU A 105 -0.02 6.68 -12.35
CA LEU A 105 -0.29 7.07 -10.98
C LEU A 105 0.98 7.58 -10.30
N ASN A 106 0.82 8.52 -9.36
CA ASN A 106 1.87 8.84 -8.42
C ASN A 106 1.60 8.03 -7.14
N VAL A 107 2.60 7.28 -6.68
CA VAL A 107 2.47 6.41 -5.50
C VAL A 107 3.30 6.98 -4.37
N ALA A 108 2.66 7.31 -3.25
CA ALA A 108 3.34 7.58 -1.99
C ALA A 108 3.56 6.24 -1.25
N THR A 109 4.79 5.97 -0.85
CA THR A 109 5.19 4.76 -0.11
C THR A 109 6.41 5.07 0.76
N ILE A 110 7.09 4.04 1.27
CA ILE A 110 8.39 4.18 1.93
C ILE A 110 9.53 3.77 1.00
N ASP A 111 10.73 4.30 1.25
CA ASP A 111 11.95 4.02 0.49
C ASP A 111 12.32 2.53 0.46
N PHE A 112 12.10 1.78 1.54
CA PHE A 112 12.28 0.33 1.56
C PHE A 112 11.50 -0.38 0.44
N LEU A 113 10.21 -0.07 0.28
CA LEU A 113 9.37 -0.66 -0.77
C LEU A 113 9.74 -0.10 -2.14
N ALA A 114 9.99 1.21 -2.26
CA ALA A 114 10.40 1.84 -3.51
C ALA A 114 11.72 1.25 -4.07
N GLN A 115 12.60 0.77 -3.20
CA GLN A 115 13.85 0.08 -3.56
C GLN A 115 13.68 -1.41 -3.87
N GLY A 116 12.46 -1.95 -3.78
CA GLY A 116 12.17 -3.37 -4.05
C GLY A 116 12.14 -4.28 -2.83
N GLY A 117 12.14 -3.70 -1.62
CA GLY A 117 11.87 -4.44 -0.38
C GLY A 117 10.56 -5.24 -0.48
N ASP A 118 10.52 -6.41 0.15
CA ASP A 118 9.39 -7.35 0.10
C ASP A 118 8.92 -7.71 -1.33
N GLN A 119 9.86 -7.68 -2.27
CA GLN A 119 9.64 -7.89 -3.70
C GLN A 119 8.63 -6.92 -4.32
N TYR A 120 8.48 -5.69 -3.81
CA TYR A 120 7.63 -4.69 -4.44
C TYR A 120 8.19 -4.30 -5.81
N PRO A 121 7.48 -4.58 -6.93
CA PRO A 121 8.07 -4.57 -8.27
C PRO A 121 8.14 -3.16 -8.89
N PHE A 122 8.74 -2.19 -8.17
CA PHE A 122 9.00 -0.85 -8.71
C PHE A 122 10.12 -0.83 -9.76
N ARG A 123 10.94 -1.89 -9.83
CA ARG A 123 11.96 -2.11 -10.88
C ARG A 123 12.89 -0.92 -11.10
N GLY A 124 13.34 -0.31 -10.00
CA GLY A 124 14.24 0.85 -10.04
C GLY A 124 13.62 2.12 -10.58
N ALA A 125 12.28 2.24 -10.58
CA ALA A 125 11.59 3.48 -10.91
C ALA A 125 12.19 4.66 -10.10
N PRO A 126 12.43 5.82 -10.73
CA PRO A 126 12.93 6.98 -10.01
C PRO A 126 11.91 7.39 -8.94
N TYR A 127 12.39 7.72 -7.75
CA TYR A 127 11.57 8.19 -6.65
C TYR A 127 12.25 9.35 -5.94
N THR A 128 11.45 10.14 -5.22
CA THR A 128 11.93 11.24 -4.40
C THR A 128 11.65 10.94 -2.94
N THR A 129 12.70 10.87 -2.13
CA THR A 129 12.57 10.81 -0.68
C THR A 129 12.12 12.17 -0.15
N LEU A 130 10.98 12.18 0.52
CA LEU A 130 10.51 13.32 1.30
C LEU A 130 11.29 13.27 2.62
N GLY A 131 11.92 14.38 3.03
CA GLY A 131 12.88 14.44 4.14
C GLY A 131 12.31 14.20 5.55
N VAL A 132 11.28 13.35 5.66
CA VAL A 132 10.56 12.96 6.86
C VAL A 132 10.56 11.44 6.92
N THR A 133 10.90 10.89 8.09
CA THR A 133 10.72 9.46 8.32
C THR A 133 9.23 9.15 8.34
N TYR A 134 8.82 8.00 7.83
CA TYR A 134 7.46 7.47 8.01
C TYR A 134 6.95 7.49 9.48
N GLN A 135 7.82 7.28 10.48
CA GLN A 135 7.48 7.46 11.89
C GLN A 135 7.13 8.92 12.22
N LEU A 136 7.96 9.87 11.81
CA LEU A 136 7.71 11.29 12.04
C LEU A 136 6.50 11.78 11.23
N ALA A 137 6.26 11.20 10.06
CA ALA A 137 5.07 11.48 9.26
C ALA A 137 3.79 11.07 10.01
N LEU A 138 3.78 9.89 10.66
CA LEU A 138 2.68 9.47 11.51
C LEU A 138 2.48 10.41 12.70
N ALA A 139 3.55 10.73 13.44
CA ALA A 139 3.47 11.65 14.58
C ALA A 139 2.91 13.03 14.17
N ASN A 140 3.43 13.61 13.09
CA ASN A 140 2.96 14.88 12.55
C ASN A 140 1.49 14.81 12.08
N TYR A 141 1.08 13.70 11.47
CA TYR A 141 -0.30 13.53 11.04
C TYR A 141 -1.27 13.46 12.22
N ILE A 142 -0.90 12.76 13.31
CA ILE A 142 -1.71 12.72 14.52
C ILE A 142 -1.81 14.12 15.15
N GLU A 143 -0.68 14.80 15.36
CA GLU A 143 -0.66 16.09 16.04
C GLU A 143 -1.32 17.21 15.21
N VAL A 144 -0.93 17.32 13.94
CA VAL A 144 -1.35 18.43 13.07
C VAL A 144 -2.55 18.06 12.22
N GLY A 145 -2.51 16.90 11.55
CA GLY A 145 -3.56 16.46 10.63
C GLY A 145 -4.88 16.12 11.33
N LEU A 146 -4.79 15.44 12.47
CA LEU A 146 -5.94 15.00 13.27
C LEU A 146 -6.19 15.86 14.51
N SER A 147 -5.43 16.94 14.69
CA SER A 147 -5.53 17.82 15.86
C SER A 147 -5.40 17.06 17.19
N GLY A 148 -4.58 16.01 17.21
CA GLY A 148 -4.29 15.19 18.40
C GLY A 148 -5.35 14.15 18.76
N LEU A 149 -6.37 13.91 17.93
CA LEU A 149 -7.43 12.94 18.22
C LEU A 149 -7.59 11.90 17.10
N ILE A 150 -7.30 10.63 17.42
CA ILE A 150 -7.67 9.49 16.58
C ILE A 150 -9.01 8.97 17.07
N SER A 151 -10.08 9.23 16.34
CA SER A 151 -11.43 8.82 16.74
C SER A 151 -11.76 7.44 16.16
N ALA A 152 -12.48 6.61 16.92
CA ALA A 152 -13.01 5.34 16.40
C ALA A 152 -14.09 5.54 15.33
N ALA A 153 -14.66 6.74 15.21
CA ALA A 153 -15.62 7.07 14.16
C ALA A 153 -14.92 7.23 12.80
N ASP A 154 -13.71 7.78 12.79
CA ASP A 154 -12.90 7.98 11.57
C ASP A 154 -11.94 6.79 11.31
N TYR A 155 -11.60 6.03 12.36
CA TYR A 155 -10.69 4.88 12.29
C TYR A 155 -11.30 3.66 13.02
N PRO A 156 -12.38 3.06 12.48
CA PRO A 156 -13.01 1.91 13.10
C PRO A 156 -12.08 0.69 13.13
N TRP A 157 -12.20 -0.13 14.17
CA TRP A 157 -11.37 -1.33 14.35
C TRP A 157 -11.55 -2.36 13.23
N GLU A 158 -12.78 -2.50 12.74
CA GLU A 158 -13.15 -3.36 11.63
C GLU A 158 -12.66 -2.84 10.26
N GLY A 159 -12.17 -1.60 10.21
CA GLY A 159 -11.78 -0.92 8.99
C GLY A 159 -12.98 -0.41 8.16
N GLU A 160 -12.67 0.36 7.13
CA GLU A 160 -13.68 1.03 6.29
C GLU A 160 -14.00 0.25 5.01
N GLY A 161 -13.54 -1.00 4.89
CA GLY A 161 -13.74 -1.82 3.69
C GLY A 161 -12.94 -1.36 2.47
N ARG A 162 -11.81 -0.66 2.65
CA ARG A 162 -10.92 -0.26 1.54
C ARG A 162 -10.30 -1.46 0.81
N ILE A 163 -10.08 -2.56 1.53
CA ILE A 163 -9.56 -3.82 0.99
C ILE A 163 -10.60 -4.89 1.28
N VAL A 164 -11.18 -5.48 0.24
CA VAL A 164 -12.22 -6.51 0.38
C VAL A 164 -11.73 -7.82 -0.21
N GLN A 165 -11.64 -8.85 0.63
CA GLN A 165 -11.43 -10.21 0.19
C GLN A 165 -12.77 -10.80 -0.28
N LEU A 166 -12.81 -11.34 -1.49
CA LEU A 166 -13.95 -12.06 -2.04
C LEU A 166 -14.03 -13.48 -1.44
N PRO A 167 -15.24 -14.10 -1.46
CA PRO A 167 -15.48 -15.41 -0.84
C PRO A 167 -14.63 -16.55 -1.40
#